data_AF-A0A920NC69-F1
#
_entry.id   AF-A0A920NC69-F1
#
_cell.length_a   1.000
_cell.length_b   1.000
_cell.length_c   1.000
_cell.angle_alpha   90.00
_cell.angle_beta   90.00
_cell.angle_gamma   90.00
#
_symmetry.space_group_name_H-M   'P 1'
#
loop_
_entity.id
_entity.type
_entity.pdbx_description
1 polymer ?
#
loop_
_entity_poly.entity_id
_entity_poly.type
_entity_poly.pdbx_seq_one_letter_code
_entity_poly.pdbx_strand_id
1 'polypeptide(L)'
;MDINVLLGMENHVDDKLPEDIKKGNALSINNSRFILVEMPYTTDLGDSEQNLLNVQKLGYVPVIAHPERMEYFKGTPGCYVNLFVTEC
;
A
#
# COMPACT_ATOMS: atom_id res chain seq x y z
N MET A 1 -16.01 -5.60 -28.47
CA MET A 1 -15.61 -5.75 -27.06
C MET A 1 -15.58 -4.36 -26.48
N ASP A 2 -16.50 -4.05 -25.57
CA ASP A 2 -16.47 -2.79 -24.84
C ASP A 2 -15.48 -2.94 -23.69
N ILE A 3 -14.43 -2.12 -23.70
CA ILE A 3 -13.40 -2.07 -22.67
C ILE A 3 -13.59 -0.76 -21.91
N ASN A 4 -13.82 -0.85 -20.61
CA ASN A 4 -13.87 0.30 -19.72
C ASN A 4 -12.54 0.45 -18.99
N VAL A 5 -11.87 1.59 -19.21
CA VAL A 5 -10.59 1.92 -18.59
C VAL A 5 -10.83 2.93 -17.49
N LEU A 6 -10.35 2.62 -16.29
CA LEU A 6 -10.56 3.42 -15.07
C LEU A 6 -9.21 3.91 -14.55
N LEU A 7 -9.23 5.02 -13.81
CA LEU A 7 -8.03 5.59 -13.22
C LEU A 7 -7.57 4.79 -12.00
N GLY A 8 -6.26 4.76 -11.81
CA GLY A 8 -5.60 4.18 -10.65
C GLY A 8 -4.11 4.52 -10.71
N MET A 9 -3.41 4.27 -9.61
CA MET A 9 -1.97 4.48 -9.49
C MET A 9 -1.38 3.41 -8.59
N GLU A 10 -0.19 2.94 -8.94
CA GLU A 10 0.67 2.20 -8.04
C GLU A 10 1.51 3.23 -7.27
N ASN A 11 1.15 3.46 -6.00
CA ASN A 11 1.74 4.53 -5.20
C ASN A 11 2.91 3.98 -4.41
N HIS A 12 4.07 4.63 -4.44
CA HIS A 12 5.18 4.22 -3.59
C HIS A 12 4.90 4.57 -2.13
N VAL A 13 5.22 3.68 -1.19
CA VAL A 13 5.10 3.96 0.24
C VAL A 13 6.31 4.78 0.70
N ASP A 14 6.06 6.05 1.02
CA ASP A 14 7.02 6.95 1.65
C ASP A 14 6.33 7.88 2.68
N ASP A 15 7.09 8.79 3.26
CA ASP A 15 6.63 9.78 4.24
C ASP A 15 5.65 10.82 3.67
N LYS A 16 5.61 10.98 2.34
CA LYS A 16 4.77 11.97 1.65
C LYS A 16 3.44 11.42 1.22
N LEU A 17 3.33 10.10 1.03
CA LEU A 17 2.12 9.42 0.57
C LEU A 17 0.84 9.91 1.29
N PRO A 18 0.77 10.03 2.64
CA PRO A 18 -0.43 10.53 3.30
C PRO A 18 -0.83 11.96 2.87
N GLU A 19 0.14 12.84 2.65
CA GLU A 19 -0.12 14.21 2.19
C GLU A 19 -0.46 14.26 0.70
N ASP A 20 0.16 13.40 -0.11
CA ASP A 20 -0.14 13.28 -1.54
C ASP A 20 -1.55 12.74 -1.78
N ILE A 21 -2.06 11.85 -0.92
CA ILE A 21 -3.46 11.43 -0.93
C ILE A 21 -4.39 12.62 -0.66
N LYS A 22 -4.11 13.42 0.38
CA LYS A 22 -4.94 14.59 0.72
C LYS A 22 -4.97 15.64 -0.39
N LYS A 23 -3.84 15.82 -1.08
CA LYS A 23 -3.69 16.78 -2.19
C LYS A 23 -4.24 16.27 -3.53
N GLY A 24 -4.57 14.98 -3.61
CA GLY A 24 -5.01 14.33 -4.86
C GLY A 24 -3.87 14.03 -5.84
N ASN A 25 -2.62 14.03 -5.35
CA ASN A 25 -1.44 13.64 -6.13
C ASN A 25 -1.27 12.12 -6.20
N ALA A 26 -1.74 11.41 -5.17
CA ALA A 26 -1.78 9.94 -5.11
C ALA A 26 -3.21 9.45 -5.40
N LEU A 27 -3.35 8.55 -6.38
CA LEU A 27 -4.68 8.06 -6.80
C LEU A 27 -5.01 6.71 -6.18
N SER A 28 -6.25 6.57 -5.75
CA SER A 28 -6.83 5.28 -5.39
C SER A 28 -7.34 4.54 -6.62
N ILE A 29 -7.62 3.25 -6.47
CA ILE A 29 -8.19 2.43 -7.53
C ILE A 29 -9.61 2.92 -7.77
N ASN A 30 -9.86 3.51 -8.94
CA ASN A 30 -11.16 3.97 -9.40
C ASN A 30 -11.91 4.86 -8.38
N ASN A 31 -11.22 5.84 -7.80
CA ASN A 31 -11.77 6.74 -6.76
C ASN A 31 -12.44 6.01 -5.57
N SER A 32 -12.02 4.77 -5.31
CA SER A 32 -12.50 4.00 -4.16
C SER A 32 -11.65 4.27 -2.93
N ARG A 33 -12.00 3.61 -1.82
CA ARG A 33 -11.15 3.58 -0.62
C ARG A 33 -9.90 2.71 -0.77
N PHE A 34 -9.80 1.89 -1.82
CA PHE A 34 -8.66 0.98 -2.00
C PHE A 34 -7.54 1.69 -2.74
N ILE A 35 -6.35 1.72 -2.15
CA ILE A 35 -5.16 2.35 -2.74
C ILE A 35 -4.08 1.30 -2.95
N LEU A 36 -3.64 1.13 -4.19
CA LEU A 36 -2.55 0.21 -4.52
C LEU A 36 -1.23 0.85 -4.10
N VAL A 37 -0.43 0.14 -3.32
CA VAL A 37 0.82 0.63 -2.77
C VAL A 37 1.98 -0.33 -3.01
N GLU A 38 3.10 0.19 -3.50
CA GLU A 38 4.36 -0.55 -3.65
C GLU A 38 5.28 -0.22 -2.47
N MET A 39 5.75 -1.27 -1.79
CA MET A 39 6.67 -1.13 -0.67
C MET A 39 8.10 -0.87 -1.17
N PRO A 40 8.93 -0.16 -0.39
CA PRO A 40 10.35 -0.06 -0.69
C PRO A 40 11.01 -1.44 -0.75
N TYR A 41 12.00 -1.58 -1.64
CA TYR A 41 12.79 -2.82 -1.80
C TYR A 41 13.82 -2.95 -0.66
N THR A 42 13.34 -3.03 0.57
CA THR A 42 14.14 -3.18 1.79
C THR A 42 13.83 -4.51 2.48
N THR A 43 14.77 -4.98 3.30
CA THR A 43 14.62 -6.23 4.07
C THR A 43 13.77 -6.06 5.32
N ASP A 44 13.57 -4.82 5.76
CA ASP A 44 12.68 -4.45 6.86
C ASP A 44 11.61 -3.45 6.39
N LEU A 45 10.60 -3.23 7.23
CA LEU A 45 9.49 -2.33 6.94
C LEU A 45 9.82 -0.85 7.16
N GLY A 46 10.86 -0.53 7.93
CA GLY A 46 11.22 0.84 8.32
C GLY A 46 9.99 1.67 8.74
N ASP A 47 9.89 2.89 8.20
CA ASP A 47 8.75 3.78 8.42
C ASP A 47 7.50 3.40 7.60
N SER A 48 7.58 2.40 6.73
CA SER A 48 6.48 2.02 5.84
C SER A 48 5.24 1.59 6.61
N GLU A 49 5.41 0.86 7.71
CA GLU A 49 4.29 0.47 8.58
C GLU A 49 3.56 1.71 9.13
N GLN A 50 4.32 2.69 9.63
CA GLN A 50 3.74 3.92 10.17
C GLN A 50 3.06 4.75 9.09
N ASN A 51 3.62 4.80 7.88
CA ASN A 51 3.02 5.48 6.73
C ASN A 51 1.72 4.79 6.30
N LEU A 52 1.67 3.45 6.26
CA LEU A 52 0.45 2.70 5.96
C LEU A 52 -0.64 2.90 7.02
N LEU A 53 -0.28 2.94 8.30
CA LEU A 53 -1.21 3.30 9.38
C LEU A 53 -1.78 4.72 9.20
N ASN A 54 -0.95 5.66 8.75
CA ASN A 54 -1.41 7.02 8.46
C ASN A 54 -2.38 7.05 7.28
N VAL A 55 -2.11 6.29 6.21
CA VAL A 55 -3.04 6.10 5.09
C VAL A 55 -4.38 5.52 5.56
N GLN A 56 -4.35 4.52 6.46
CA GLN A 56 -5.57 3.95 7.05
C GLN A 56 -6.36 4.97 7.88
N LYS A 57 -5.69 5.82 8.67
CA LYS A 57 -6.33 6.92 9.41
C LYS A 57 -7.02 7.94 8.50
N LEU A 58 -6.61 8.05 7.23
CA LEU A 58 -7.30 8.87 6.22
C LEU A 58 -8.53 8.18 5.62
N GLY A 59 -8.85 6.95 6.03
CA GLY A 59 -10.02 6.19 5.56
C GLY A 59 -9.75 5.31 4.35
N TYR A 60 -8.49 5.19 3.92
CA TYR A 60 -8.09 4.32 2.82
C TYR A 60 -7.70 2.92 3.30
N VAL A 61 -7.79 1.95 2.40
CA VAL A 61 -7.37 0.56 2.59
C VAL A 61 -6.19 0.31 1.65
N PRO A 62 -4.94 0.29 2.17
CA PRO A 62 -3.78 -0.04 1.37
C PRO A 62 -3.86 -1.49 0.84
N VAL A 63 -3.58 -1.67 -0.44
CA VAL A 63 -3.45 -2.97 -1.10
C VAL A 63 -1.99 -3.10 -1.50
N ILE A 64 -1.27 -4.05 -0.89
CA ILE A 64 0.16 -4.23 -1.17
C ILE A 64 0.32 -4.83 -2.57
N ALA A 65 1.05 -4.12 -3.43
CA ALA A 65 1.45 -4.59 -4.74
C ALA A 65 2.57 -5.62 -4.59
N HIS A 66 2.48 -6.69 -5.39
CA HIS A 66 3.53 -7.68 -5.58
C HIS A 66 4.22 -8.17 -4.29
N PRO A 67 3.47 -8.57 -3.23
CA PRO A 67 4.08 -8.94 -1.94
C PRO A 67 5.04 -10.14 -2.07
N GLU A 68 4.91 -10.97 -3.10
CA GLU A 68 5.84 -12.06 -3.42
C GLU A 68 7.28 -11.59 -3.72
N ARG A 69 7.46 -10.32 -4.10
CA ARG A 69 8.78 -9.76 -4.44
C ARG A 69 9.55 -9.32 -3.20
N MET A 70 8.88 -9.03 -2.10
CA MET A 70 9.50 -8.53 -0.88
C MET A 70 10.20 -9.67 -0.13
N GLU A 71 11.49 -9.50 0.18
CA GLU A 71 12.24 -10.46 1.00
C GLU A 71 11.58 -10.68 2.36
N TYR A 72 10.97 -9.64 2.93
CA TYR A 72 10.20 -9.72 4.17
C TYR A 72 9.10 -10.79 4.15
N PHE A 73 8.44 -11.01 3.01
CA PHE A 73 7.36 -11.99 2.89
C PHE A 73 7.82 -13.36 2.35
N LYS A 74 9.04 -13.48 1.81
CA LYS A 74 9.54 -14.73 1.21
C LYS A 74 9.85 -15.83 2.24
N GLY A 75 10.06 -15.47 3.51
CA GLY A 75 10.42 -16.42 4.57
C GLY A 75 9.24 -17.06 5.33
N THR A 76 8.08 -16.40 5.36
CA THR A 76 6.97 -16.80 6.25
C THR A 76 5.61 -16.51 5.60
N PRO A 77 4.94 -17.51 4.99
CA PRO A 77 3.63 -17.32 4.36
C PRO A 77 2.52 -16.85 5.31
N GLY A 78 2.71 -16.95 6.64
CA GLY A 78 1.78 -16.39 7.61
C GLY A 78 1.73 -14.86 7.65
N CYS A 79 2.80 -14.19 7.19
CA CYS A 79 2.91 -12.73 7.27
C CYS A 79 2.06 -11.98 6.22
N TYR A 80 1.50 -12.66 5.22
CA TYR A 80 0.63 -12.02 4.21
C TYR A 80 -0.67 -11.43 4.80
N VAL A 81 -1.10 -11.92 5.97
CA VAL A 81 -2.40 -11.57 6.57
C VAL A 81 -2.26 -10.53 7.70
N ASN A 82 -1.06 -10.36 8.26
CA ASN A 82 -0.91 -9.78 9.60
C ASN A 82 -0.25 -8.40 9.70
N LEU A 83 0.05 -7.74 8.57
CA LEU A 83 0.72 -6.41 8.55
C LEU A 83 -0.03 -5.31 9.34
N PHE A 84 -1.25 -5.56 9.82
CA PHE A 84 -2.07 -4.59 10.54
C PHE A 84 -2.72 -5.10 11.83
N VAL A 85 -2.45 -6.34 12.29
CA VAL A 85 -3.16 -6.91 13.46
C VAL A 85 -2.25 -7.39 14.58
N THR A 86 -1.02 -7.83 14.34
CA THR A 86 0.02 -8.06 15.38
C THR A 86 1.29 -8.58 14.71
N GLU A 87 2.43 -8.34 15.34
CA GLU A 87 3.77 -8.82 14.97
C GLU A 87 3.75 -10.20 14.26
N CYS A 88 4.47 -10.28 13.13
CA CYS A 88 5.24 -11.49 12.86
C CYS A 88 6.37 -11.54 13.90
#